data_AF-A0A7W3W4V0-F1
#
_entry.id   AF-A0A7W3W4V0-F1
#
_cell.length_a   1.000
_cell.length_b   1.000
_cell.length_c   1.000
_cell.angle_alpha   90.00
_cell.angle_beta   90.00
_cell.angle_gamma   90.00
#
_symmetry.space_group_name_H-M   'P 1'
#
loop_
_entity.id
_entity.type
_entity.pdbx_description
1 polymer ?
#
loop_
_entity_poly.entity_id
_entity_poly.type
_entity_poly.pdbx_seq_one_letter_code
_entity_poly.pdbx_strand_id
1 'polypeptide(L)'
;MPAPNDEKPDQPGQGSGKDRRDFLKGAAAAAALGVGGVAAGGLLGGQQAQAFPQQTGLPPIGAEIPCSCLAINTPLQIRTSLVSVDFRGGIKVRVDVNPDDPVNSVRLRVVGHRVSAELPGGDSAEQGGGTITIEQNDVDVDAKSLLKLTQRFPPRFEQVMVLSFTMTIDQPDDMLRRAGIRSRKAYEPLVLTTKDPGLLVGKLTQFPPRGDLYQLQNPIDLVLPDDPDTTIATIQKFPVKVGGL
;
A
#
# COMPACT_ATOMS: atom_id res chain seq x y z
N MET A 1 -1.92 32.51 61.32
CA MET A 1 -2.52 33.28 60.23
C MET A 1 -3.50 32.37 59.50
N PRO A 2 -4.69 32.86 59.12
CA PRO A 2 -5.98 32.19 59.24
C PRO A 2 -6.40 31.31 58.03
N ALA A 3 -7.56 30.69 58.23
CA ALA A 3 -8.21 29.62 57.48
C ALA A 3 -8.99 30.13 56.21
N PRO A 4 -9.77 29.26 55.52
CA PRO A 4 -10.04 29.29 54.08
C PRO A 4 -11.29 30.12 53.72
N ASN A 5 -11.48 30.40 52.43
CA ASN A 5 -12.78 30.83 51.90
C ASN A 5 -13.29 29.82 50.87
N ASP A 6 -14.45 29.26 51.21
CA ASP A 6 -15.46 28.67 50.35
C ASP A 6 -15.93 29.65 49.26
N GLU A 7 -16.30 29.12 48.08
CA GLU A 7 -17.67 29.22 47.56
C GLU A 7 -17.81 28.50 46.20
N LYS A 8 -18.88 27.70 46.13
CA LYS A 8 -19.49 27.02 44.98
C LYS A 8 -20.88 27.71 44.81
N PRO A 9 -21.79 27.23 43.93
CA PRO A 9 -21.87 27.10 42.47
C PRO A 9 -22.78 28.20 41.85
N ASP A 10 -23.02 28.20 40.52
CA ASP A 10 -24.38 28.24 39.98
C ASP A 10 -24.44 27.96 38.46
N GLN A 11 -25.42 27.13 38.08
CA GLN A 11 -25.83 26.80 36.71
C GLN A 11 -26.87 27.85 36.19
N PRO A 12 -27.79 27.53 35.25
CA PRO A 12 -27.66 27.71 33.82
C PRO A 12 -28.66 28.75 33.26
N GLY A 13 -28.25 29.51 32.23
CA GLY A 13 -29.10 30.47 31.53
C GLY A 13 -29.80 29.87 30.31
N GLN A 14 -31.12 29.69 30.44
CA GLN A 14 -32.08 29.23 29.45
C GLN A 14 -32.60 30.40 28.58
N GLY A 15 -32.82 30.17 27.28
CA GLY A 15 -33.59 31.08 26.39
C GLY A 15 -33.54 30.56 24.94
N SER A 16 -34.54 29.82 24.44
CA SER A 16 -35.88 30.23 23.96
C SER A 16 -35.86 31.26 22.83
N GLY A 17 -36.31 30.86 21.62
CA GLY A 17 -36.61 31.83 20.55
C GLY A 17 -36.75 31.33 19.11
N LYS A 18 -37.86 30.64 18.82
CA LYS A 18 -38.69 30.68 17.59
C LYS A 18 -38.10 30.99 16.19
N ASP A 19 -38.36 30.04 15.28
CA ASP A 19 -38.93 30.17 13.93
C ASP A 19 -38.65 31.44 13.10
N ARG A 20 -37.94 31.26 11.98
CA ARG A 20 -38.20 32.02 10.75
C ARG A 20 -38.18 31.09 9.53
N ARG A 21 -39.39 30.94 8.98
CA ARG A 21 -39.74 30.31 7.72
C ARG A 21 -39.26 31.16 6.53
N ASP A 22 -39.28 30.47 5.39
CA ASP A 22 -39.44 30.98 4.02
C ASP A 22 -38.20 31.56 3.34
N PHE A 23 -37.85 30.97 2.19
CA PHE A 23 -37.88 31.58 0.84
C PHE A 23 -37.41 30.48 -0.15
N LEU A 24 -38.36 29.70 -0.70
CA LEU A 24 -38.87 29.74 -2.09
C LEU A 24 -37.84 29.28 -3.16
N LYS A 25 -38.04 28.10 -3.76
CA LYS A 25 -38.61 27.86 -5.11
C LYS A 25 -37.82 28.61 -6.20
N GLY A 26 -37.17 28.00 -7.18
CA GLY A 26 -37.54 26.85 -8.02
C GLY A 26 -37.68 27.35 -9.46
N ALA A 27 -37.10 26.66 -10.45
CA ALA A 27 -37.55 26.68 -11.85
C ALA A 27 -36.77 25.66 -12.68
N ALA A 28 -37.51 24.69 -13.23
CA ALA A 28 -37.15 23.98 -14.44
C ALA A 28 -37.85 24.69 -15.62
N ALA A 29 -37.22 24.78 -16.78
CA ALA A 29 -37.89 25.02 -18.06
C ALA A 29 -37.07 24.47 -19.22
N ALA A 30 -37.79 23.94 -20.21
CA ALA A 30 -37.31 23.16 -21.33
C ALA A 30 -37.09 23.97 -22.61
N ALA A 31 -36.29 23.39 -23.51
CA ALA A 31 -36.28 23.39 -24.98
C ALA A 31 -36.68 24.65 -25.80
N ALA A 32 -35.81 25.02 -26.76
CA ALA A 32 -36.23 25.49 -28.09
C ALA A 32 -35.12 25.28 -29.15
N LEU A 33 -35.50 24.64 -30.26
CA LEU A 33 -34.80 24.66 -31.55
C LEU A 33 -34.91 26.07 -32.18
N GLY A 34 -33.83 26.56 -32.80
CA GLY A 34 -33.83 27.82 -33.53
C GLY A 34 -32.70 27.87 -34.57
N VAL A 35 -33.07 28.18 -35.80
CA VAL A 35 -32.27 28.18 -37.03
C VAL A 35 -31.51 29.51 -37.19
N GLY A 36 -30.24 29.44 -37.60
CA GLY A 36 -29.57 30.47 -38.43
C GLY A 36 -28.99 31.70 -37.72
N GLY A 37 -27.68 31.94 -37.93
CA GLY A 37 -27.04 33.22 -37.59
C GLY A 37 -25.53 33.11 -37.39
N VAL A 38 -24.76 33.43 -38.42
CA VAL A 38 -23.29 33.62 -38.40
C VAL A 38 -22.90 34.89 -37.65
N ALA A 39 -21.98 34.83 -36.69
CA ALA A 39 -21.04 35.91 -36.37
C ALA A 39 -19.91 35.47 -35.41
N ALA A 40 -18.68 35.66 -35.89
CA ALA A 40 -17.49 36.17 -35.21
C ALA A 40 -17.01 35.57 -33.87
N GLY A 41 -15.87 34.86 -33.97
CA GLY A 41 -14.63 35.28 -33.29
C GLY A 41 -14.61 35.29 -31.77
N GLY A 42 -14.31 34.13 -31.18
CA GLY A 42 -13.88 34.01 -29.79
C GLY A 42 -12.93 32.83 -29.63
N LEU A 43 -11.64 33.06 -29.89
CA LEU A 43 -10.55 32.14 -29.55
C LEU A 43 -10.37 32.12 -28.03
N LEU A 44 -11.16 31.30 -27.33
CA LEU A 44 -10.80 30.81 -26.01
C LEU A 44 -10.47 29.33 -26.18
N GLY A 45 -9.18 29.02 -26.07
CA GLY A 45 -8.65 27.67 -26.06
C GLY A 45 -9.24 26.87 -24.92
N GLY A 46 -10.36 26.21 -25.17
CA GLY A 46 -10.78 25.07 -24.40
C GLY A 46 -9.75 23.97 -24.63
N GLN A 47 -8.87 23.74 -23.65
CA GLN A 47 -8.22 22.45 -23.50
C GLN A 47 -9.34 21.42 -23.43
N GLN A 48 -9.57 20.74 -24.56
CA GLN A 48 -10.32 19.50 -24.55
C GLN A 48 -9.55 18.59 -23.60
N ALA A 49 -10.11 18.36 -22.41
CA ALA A 49 -9.72 17.23 -21.59
C ALA A 49 -9.93 16.01 -22.49
N GLN A 50 -8.83 15.46 -22.99
CA GLN A 50 -8.85 14.23 -23.76
C GLN A 50 -9.37 13.16 -22.81
N ALA A 51 -10.66 12.85 -22.93
CA ALA A 51 -11.25 11.71 -22.28
C ALA A 51 -10.59 10.47 -22.90
N PHE A 52 -9.63 9.89 -22.18
CA PHE A 52 -9.09 8.59 -22.53
C PHE A 52 -10.27 7.62 -22.67
N PRO A 53 -10.33 6.81 -23.73
CA PRO A 53 -11.37 5.81 -23.88
C PRO A 53 -11.43 4.98 -22.60
N GLN A 54 -12.62 4.85 -22.02
CA GLN A 54 -12.89 4.04 -20.83
C GLN A 54 -12.31 2.65 -21.07
N GLN A 55 -11.13 2.37 -20.47
CA GLN A 55 -10.45 1.09 -20.60
C GLN A 55 -11.35 0.05 -19.94
N THR A 56 -12.06 -0.74 -20.74
CA THR A 56 -12.92 -1.80 -20.23
C THR A 56 -12.05 -2.87 -19.57
N GLY A 57 -11.94 -2.81 -18.23
CA GLY A 57 -11.28 -3.80 -17.39
C GLY A 57 -10.02 -3.33 -16.64
N LEU A 58 -9.33 -2.28 -17.10
CA LEU A 58 -8.18 -1.73 -16.37
C LEU A 58 -8.66 -0.65 -15.37
N PRO A 59 -7.96 -0.49 -14.23
CA PRO A 59 -8.32 0.54 -13.26
C PRO A 59 -8.04 1.95 -13.84
N PRO A 60 -8.79 2.98 -13.43
CA PRO A 60 -8.61 4.32 -13.96
C PRO A 60 -7.24 4.91 -13.57
N ILE A 61 -6.63 5.63 -14.51
CA ILE A 61 -5.38 6.34 -14.28
C ILE A 61 -5.53 7.34 -13.13
N GLY A 62 -4.52 7.42 -12.27
CA GLY A 62 -4.49 8.26 -11.08
C GLY A 62 -5.23 7.67 -9.88
N ALA A 63 -5.96 6.55 -10.04
CA ALA A 63 -6.61 5.89 -8.93
C ALA A 63 -5.59 5.36 -7.92
N GLU A 64 -5.89 5.54 -6.64
CA GLU A 64 -5.14 4.96 -5.54
C GLU A 64 -5.96 3.81 -4.94
N ILE A 65 -5.38 2.61 -4.97
CA ILE A 65 -6.08 1.38 -4.67
C ILE A 65 -5.39 0.71 -3.49
N PRO A 66 -6.01 0.72 -2.30
CA PRO A 66 -5.52 -0.03 -1.16
C PRO A 66 -5.84 -1.53 -1.31
N CYS A 67 -4.87 -2.36 -0.95
CA CYS A 67 -4.96 -3.80 -0.96
C CYS A 67 -4.43 -4.36 0.37
N SER A 68 -5.11 -5.36 0.90
CA SER A 68 -4.60 -6.23 1.95
C SER A 68 -3.53 -7.19 1.43
N CYS A 69 -2.59 -7.55 2.30
CA CYS A 69 -1.56 -8.56 2.04
C CYS A 69 -1.52 -9.56 3.19
N LEU A 70 -1.56 -10.86 2.83
CA LEU A 70 -1.45 -11.97 3.77
C LEU A 70 -0.51 -13.04 3.17
N ALA A 71 0.68 -13.19 3.73
CA ALA A 71 1.60 -14.26 3.37
C ALA A 71 1.77 -15.20 4.57
N ILE A 72 1.39 -16.47 4.40
CA ILE A 72 1.45 -17.48 5.47
C ILE A 72 2.60 -18.43 5.17
N ASN A 73 3.29 -18.88 6.22
CA ASN A 73 4.42 -19.80 6.15
C ASN A 73 5.52 -19.31 5.21
N THR A 74 5.91 -18.04 5.36
CA THR A 74 6.98 -17.43 4.57
C THR A 74 8.33 -17.92 5.09
N PRO A 75 9.11 -18.71 4.31
CA PRO A 75 10.45 -19.14 4.71
C PRO A 75 11.43 -17.95 4.64
N LEU A 76 11.80 -17.48 5.82
CA LEU A 76 12.81 -16.44 6.01
C LEU A 76 14.09 -17.10 6.53
N GLN A 77 15.12 -17.09 5.70
CA GLN A 77 16.44 -17.55 6.08
C GLN A 77 17.24 -16.37 6.60
N ILE A 78 17.83 -16.51 7.78
CA ILE A 78 18.68 -15.50 8.40
C ILE A 78 20.00 -16.18 8.69
N ARG A 79 20.97 -15.91 7.82
CA ARG A 79 22.20 -16.69 7.65
C ARG A 79 21.92 -18.20 7.58
N THR A 80 22.18 -18.93 8.66
CA THR A 80 22.04 -20.39 8.75
C THR A 80 20.72 -20.84 9.37
N SER A 81 19.96 -19.91 9.96
CA SER A 81 18.67 -20.22 10.59
C SER A 81 17.54 -20.03 9.60
N LEU A 82 16.65 -21.02 9.50
CA LEU A 82 15.42 -20.92 8.71
C LEU A 82 14.23 -20.82 9.66
N VAL A 83 13.47 -19.74 9.54
CA VAL A 83 12.23 -19.52 10.29
C VAL A 83 11.06 -19.36 9.34
N SER A 84 9.88 -19.76 9.80
CA SER A 84 8.62 -19.58 9.07
C SER A 84 7.84 -18.48 9.75
N VAL A 85 7.46 -17.45 8.99
CA VAL A 85 6.77 -16.27 9.53
C VAL A 85 5.52 -15.94 8.72
N ASP A 86 4.54 -15.36 9.39
CA ASP A 86 3.26 -14.97 8.79
C ASP A 86 3.17 -13.45 8.71
N PHE A 87 3.23 -12.91 7.49
CA PHE A 87 3.11 -11.48 7.25
C PHE A 87 1.66 -11.06 7.04
N ARG A 88 1.27 -9.95 7.69
CA ARG A 88 -0.04 -9.32 7.56
C ARG A 88 0.12 -7.81 7.42
N GLY A 89 -0.70 -7.20 6.58
CA GLY A 89 -0.72 -5.75 6.42
C GLY A 89 -1.36 -5.37 5.10
N GLY A 90 -0.74 -4.41 4.41
CA GLY A 90 -1.27 -3.95 3.14
C GLY A 90 -0.27 -3.22 2.26
N ILE A 91 -0.71 -3.02 1.02
CA ILE A 91 -0.04 -2.26 -0.01
C ILE A 91 -1.05 -1.32 -0.66
N LYS A 92 -0.63 -0.10 -0.94
CA LYS A 92 -1.40 0.91 -1.65
C LYS A 92 -0.68 1.21 -2.95
N VAL A 93 -1.39 1.05 -4.07
CA VAL A 93 -0.83 1.30 -5.40
C VAL A 93 -1.57 2.44 -6.09
N ARG A 94 -0.82 3.29 -6.79
CA ARG A 94 -1.35 4.31 -7.68
C ARG A 94 -1.21 3.87 -9.13
N VAL A 95 -2.27 4.05 -9.89
CA VAL A 95 -2.32 3.70 -11.31
C VAL A 95 -1.70 4.81 -12.14
N ASP A 96 -0.69 4.47 -12.92
CA ASP A 96 -0.02 5.34 -13.88
C ASP A 96 -0.21 4.79 -15.30
N VAL A 97 -0.12 5.66 -16.31
CA VAL A 97 -0.17 5.25 -17.71
C VAL A 97 1.04 4.36 -18.03
N ASN A 98 0.83 3.26 -18.76
CA ASN A 98 1.93 2.57 -19.41
C ASN A 98 2.18 3.18 -20.80
N PRO A 99 3.28 3.92 -21.03
CA PRO A 99 3.54 4.52 -22.34
C PRO A 99 3.77 3.46 -23.43
N ASP A 100 4.23 2.27 -23.06
CA ASP A 100 4.60 1.21 -24.00
C ASP A 100 3.38 0.44 -24.55
N ASP A 101 2.32 0.31 -23.73
CA ASP A 101 1.06 -0.35 -24.09
C ASP A 101 -0.10 0.26 -23.28
N PRO A 102 -0.51 1.49 -23.61
CA PRO A 102 -1.51 2.24 -22.85
C PRO A 102 -2.92 1.69 -23.04
N VAL A 103 -3.14 0.72 -23.92
CA VAL A 103 -4.47 0.15 -24.19
C VAL A 103 -4.70 -1.10 -23.37
N ASN A 104 -3.69 -1.98 -23.25
CA ASN A 104 -3.85 -3.27 -22.58
C ASN A 104 -3.08 -3.37 -21.27
N SER A 105 -2.43 -2.30 -20.82
CA SER A 105 -1.74 -2.30 -19.53
C SER A 105 -1.66 -0.94 -18.86
N VAL A 106 -1.42 -0.98 -17.55
CA VAL A 106 -1.13 0.18 -16.71
C VAL A 106 0.11 -0.11 -15.87
N ARG A 107 0.81 0.95 -15.48
CA ARG A 107 1.87 0.86 -14.47
C ARG A 107 1.25 1.05 -13.10
N LEU A 108 1.71 0.29 -12.12
CA LEU A 108 1.29 0.41 -10.73
C LEU A 108 2.48 0.89 -9.92
N ARG A 109 2.38 2.08 -9.35
CA ARG A 109 3.40 2.62 -8.44
C ARG A 109 3.00 2.33 -7.01
N VAL A 110 3.90 1.75 -6.22
CA VAL A 110 3.66 1.56 -4.79
C VAL A 110 3.77 2.92 -4.11
N VAL A 111 2.73 3.32 -3.39
CA VAL A 111 2.66 4.61 -2.66
C VAL A 111 2.45 4.40 -1.15
N GLY A 112 2.43 3.14 -0.73
CA GLY A 112 2.44 2.74 0.66
C GLY A 112 2.56 1.23 0.73
N HIS A 113 3.48 0.73 1.54
CA HIS A 113 3.65 -0.69 1.78
C HIS A 113 4.07 -0.87 3.23
N ARG A 114 3.27 -1.61 3.99
CA ARG A 114 3.61 -1.99 5.36
C ARG A 114 3.01 -3.35 5.65
N VAL A 115 3.86 -4.33 5.94
CA VAL A 115 3.45 -5.64 6.44
C VAL A 115 4.31 -6.00 7.64
N SER A 116 3.71 -6.67 8.63
CA SER A 116 4.41 -7.10 9.83
C SER A 116 4.19 -8.59 10.09
N ALA A 117 5.15 -9.21 10.76
CA ALA A 117 5.09 -10.59 11.22
C ALA A 117 5.68 -10.69 12.63
N GLU A 118 5.18 -11.65 13.41
CA GLU A 118 5.81 -12.01 14.67
C GLU A 118 6.83 -13.13 14.43
N LEU A 119 8.00 -13.01 15.03
CA LEU A 119 8.97 -14.09 15.07
C LEU A 119 8.57 -15.12 16.13
N PRO A 120 8.84 -16.41 15.92
CA PRO A 120 8.60 -17.42 16.94
C PRO A 120 9.50 -17.18 18.15
N GLY A 121 8.89 -17.11 19.35
CA GLY A 121 9.59 -17.01 20.62
C GLY A 121 10.51 -18.20 20.91
N GLY A 122 11.41 -18.04 21.88
CA GLY A 122 12.10 -19.19 22.48
C GLY A 122 11.22 -19.97 23.44
N ASP A 123 11.74 -21.11 23.92
CA ASP A 123 11.07 -22.00 24.88
C ASP A 123 10.75 -21.32 26.23
N SER A 124 11.21 -20.09 26.45
CA SER A 124 10.93 -19.29 27.63
C SER A 124 9.78 -18.31 27.34
N ALA A 125 8.64 -18.51 28.01
CA ALA A 125 7.41 -17.72 27.86
C ALA A 125 7.56 -16.22 28.18
N GLU A 126 8.72 -15.79 28.68
CA GLU A 126 9.02 -14.40 29.06
C GLU A 126 9.74 -13.59 27.96
N GLN A 127 10.20 -14.24 26.89
CA GLN A 127 10.88 -13.59 25.75
C GLN A 127 10.05 -13.77 24.47
N GLY A 128 9.25 -12.74 24.14
CA GLY A 128 8.60 -12.65 22.82
C GLY A 128 9.64 -12.74 21.70
N GLY A 129 9.31 -13.38 20.58
CA GLY A 129 10.28 -13.72 19.53
C GLY A 129 10.84 -12.54 18.72
N GLY A 130 10.40 -11.31 19.00
CA GLY A 130 10.66 -10.13 18.20
C GLY A 130 9.60 -9.92 17.10
N THR A 131 9.59 -8.73 16.51
CA THR A 131 8.65 -8.36 15.45
C THR A 131 9.43 -8.01 14.19
N ILE A 132 8.96 -8.46 13.04
CA ILE A 132 9.48 -8.07 11.73
C ILE A 132 8.52 -7.07 11.13
N THR A 133 9.02 -5.92 10.68
CA THR A 133 8.27 -4.94 9.89
C THR A 133 8.93 -4.76 8.54
N ILE A 134 8.17 -4.89 7.46
CA ILE A 134 8.58 -4.56 6.10
C ILE A 134 7.87 -3.27 5.69
N GLU A 135 8.63 -2.28 5.25
CA GLU A 135 8.13 -0.98 4.80
C GLU A 135 8.70 -0.59 3.44
N GLN A 136 7.95 0.21 2.68
CA GLN A 136 8.43 0.78 1.43
C GLN A 136 9.76 1.54 1.62
N ASN A 137 10.68 1.40 0.66
CA ASN A 137 11.91 2.19 0.61
C ASN A 137 11.65 3.63 0.14
N ASP A 138 11.58 3.83 -1.18
CA ASP A 138 11.48 5.16 -1.79
C ASP A 138 10.57 5.12 -3.03
N VAL A 139 9.44 5.84 -2.93
CA VAL A 139 8.40 5.92 -3.97
C VAL A 139 8.93 6.44 -5.30
N ASP A 140 10.00 7.25 -5.30
CA ASP A 140 10.49 7.95 -6.49
C ASP A 140 11.57 7.16 -7.25
N VAL A 141 12.17 6.17 -6.59
CA VAL A 141 13.23 5.31 -7.17
C VAL A 141 12.71 3.91 -7.51
N ASP A 142 11.65 3.46 -6.83
CA ASP A 142 11.10 2.12 -7.01
C ASP A 142 10.60 1.88 -8.44
N ALA A 143 11.04 0.77 -9.02
CA ALA A 143 10.57 0.32 -10.32
C ALA A 143 9.06 0.07 -10.29
N LYS A 144 8.33 0.60 -11.29
CA LYS A 144 6.88 0.47 -11.34
C LYS A 144 6.45 -0.95 -11.71
N SER A 145 5.50 -1.46 -10.94
CA SER A 145 4.81 -2.71 -11.23
C SER A 145 3.98 -2.62 -12.51
N LEU A 146 3.58 -3.76 -13.07
CA LEU A 146 2.81 -3.85 -14.31
C LEU A 146 1.52 -4.63 -14.07
N LEU A 147 0.39 -4.08 -14.52
CA LEU A 147 -0.87 -4.81 -14.65
C LEU A 147 -1.24 -4.86 -16.13
N LYS A 148 -1.32 -6.07 -16.67
CA LYS A 148 -1.61 -6.32 -18.09
C LYS A 148 -2.90 -7.10 -18.24
N LEU A 149 -3.81 -6.61 -19.07
CA LEU A 149 -4.99 -7.32 -19.52
C LEU A 149 -4.58 -8.37 -20.56
N THR A 150 -4.67 -9.64 -20.21
CA THR A 150 -4.31 -10.76 -21.08
C THR A 150 -5.50 -11.31 -21.87
N GLN A 151 -6.72 -11.11 -21.37
CA GLN A 151 -7.96 -11.51 -22.03
C GLN A 151 -9.06 -10.49 -21.69
N ARG A 152 -9.85 -10.07 -22.69
CA ARG A 152 -10.94 -9.09 -22.49
C ARG A 152 -12.24 -9.71 -21.97
N PHE A 153 -12.57 -10.93 -22.40
CA PHE A 153 -13.81 -11.60 -22.00
C PHE A 153 -13.67 -13.13 -21.92
N PRO A 154 -13.95 -13.77 -20.76
CA PRO A 154 -13.96 -13.13 -19.44
C PRO A 154 -12.61 -12.41 -19.18
N PRO A 155 -12.60 -11.28 -18.43
CA PRO A 155 -11.38 -10.57 -18.12
C PRO A 155 -10.35 -11.46 -17.43
N ARG A 156 -9.10 -11.37 -17.90
CA ARG A 156 -7.94 -11.95 -17.21
C ARG A 156 -6.80 -10.96 -17.22
N PHE A 157 -6.06 -10.97 -16.12
CA PHE A 157 -4.94 -10.08 -15.92
C PHE A 157 -3.72 -10.87 -15.49
N GLU A 158 -2.56 -10.35 -15.88
CA GLU A 158 -1.30 -10.73 -15.30
C GLU A 158 -0.74 -9.49 -14.60
N GLN A 159 -0.40 -9.65 -13.33
CA GLN A 159 0.22 -8.59 -12.55
C GLN A 159 1.63 -9.01 -12.15
N VAL A 160 2.60 -8.18 -12.50
CA VAL A 160 3.98 -8.28 -12.03
C VAL A 160 4.20 -7.15 -11.04
N MET A 161 4.22 -7.50 -9.76
CA MET A 161 4.55 -6.61 -8.66
C MET A 161 6.05 -6.58 -8.45
N VAL A 162 6.64 -5.40 -8.53
CA VAL A 162 8.04 -5.12 -8.20
C VAL A 162 8.07 -4.48 -6.82
N LEU A 163 8.77 -5.10 -5.87
CA LEU A 163 8.86 -4.63 -4.49
C LEU A 163 10.31 -4.42 -4.07
N SER A 164 10.63 -3.20 -3.67
CA SER A 164 11.85 -2.83 -2.95
C SER A 164 11.43 -2.29 -1.58
N PHE A 165 12.10 -2.75 -0.52
CA PHE A 165 11.66 -2.47 0.83
C PHE A 165 12.78 -2.56 1.85
N THR A 166 12.52 -1.96 3.01
CA THR A 166 13.32 -2.09 4.22
C THR A 166 12.62 -3.07 5.14
N MET A 167 13.37 -4.02 5.68
CA MET A 167 12.93 -4.95 6.71
C MET A 167 13.63 -4.61 8.02
N THR A 168 12.84 -4.32 9.05
CA THR A 168 13.33 -4.09 10.41
C THR A 168 12.95 -5.30 11.26
N ILE A 169 13.92 -5.86 11.99
CA ILE A 169 13.72 -6.90 12.99
C ILE A 169 13.96 -6.30 14.37
N ASP A 170 12.89 -6.14 15.13
CA ASP A 170 12.93 -5.71 16.51
C ASP A 170 13.34 -6.87 17.42
N GLN A 171 14.18 -6.57 18.43
CA GLN A 171 14.75 -7.57 19.35
C GLN A 171 15.45 -8.74 18.64
N PRO A 172 16.43 -8.46 17.75
CA PRO A 172 17.03 -9.53 16.96
C PRO A 172 17.95 -10.44 17.79
N ASP A 173 18.25 -10.12 19.05
CA ASP A 173 19.31 -10.76 19.84
C ASP A 173 19.16 -12.28 19.98
N ASP A 174 17.98 -12.79 20.31
CA ASP A 174 17.79 -14.24 20.47
C ASP A 174 17.93 -14.99 19.15
N MET A 175 17.42 -14.40 18.08
CA MET A 175 17.52 -14.93 16.73
C MET A 175 18.97 -14.87 16.21
N LEU A 176 19.66 -13.74 16.40
CA LEU A 176 21.06 -13.55 16.03
C LEU A 176 21.95 -14.53 16.79
N ARG A 177 21.73 -14.74 18.10
CA ARG A 177 22.44 -15.75 18.89
C ARG A 177 22.27 -17.15 18.32
N ARG A 178 21.04 -17.57 17.96
CA ARG A 178 20.78 -18.86 17.30
C ARG A 178 21.46 -18.97 15.93
N ALA A 179 21.55 -17.86 15.20
CA ALA A 179 22.26 -17.76 13.93
C ALA A 179 23.79 -17.63 14.09
N GLY A 180 24.33 -17.68 15.32
CA GLY A 180 25.76 -17.58 15.60
C GLY A 180 26.34 -16.17 15.53
N ILE A 181 25.49 -15.14 15.47
CA ILE A 181 25.88 -13.73 15.39
C ILE A 181 25.90 -13.15 16.81
N ARG A 182 27.07 -12.65 17.24
CA ARG A 182 27.21 -11.95 18.52
C ARG A 182 26.93 -10.46 18.32
N SER A 183 25.74 -10.00 18.68
CA SER A 183 25.50 -8.56 18.77
C SER A 183 26.32 -7.96 19.93
N ARG A 184 27.02 -6.85 19.67
CA ARG A 184 27.79 -6.10 20.69
C ARG A 184 26.91 -5.19 21.55
N LYS A 185 25.70 -4.89 21.08
CA LYS A 185 24.69 -4.10 21.79
C LYS A 185 23.42 -4.93 21.87
N ALA A 186 23.02 -5.27 23.08
CA ALA A 186 21.67 -5.79 23.28
C ALA A 186 20.67 -4.70 22.87
N TYR A 187 19.57 -5.08 22.21
CA TYR A 187 18.40 -4.23 21.92
C TYR A 187 18.44 -3.26 20.72
N GLU A 188 19.40 -3.33 19.80
CA GLU A 188 19.35 -2.51 18.56
C GLU A 188 18.57 -3.24 17.45
N PRO A 189 17.55 -2.63 16.82
CA PRO A 189 16.82 -3.24 15.70
C PRO A 189 17.76 -3.53 14.52
N LEU A 190 17.61 -4.70 13.91
CA LEU A 190 18.34 -5.04 12.69
C LEU A 190 17.58 -4.50 11.48
N VAL A 191 18.15 -3.50 10.81
CA VAL A 191 17.58 -2.88 9.61
C VAL A 191 18.28 -3.43 8.38
N LEU A 192 17.51 -4.02 7.47
CA LEU A 192 17.97 -4.61 6.22
C LEU A 192 17.23 -4.00 5.04
N THR A 193 17.86 -3.93 3.87
CA THR A 193 17.25 -3.48 2.63
C THR A 193 17.37 -4.53 1.54
N THR A 194 16.41 -4.56 0.61
CA THR A 194 16.47 -5.44 -0.56
C THR A 194 17.69 -5.12 -1.42
N LYS A 195 18.52 -6.13 -1.71
CA LYS A 195 19.65 -6.00 -2.64
C LYS A 195 19.16 -5.77 -4.08
N ASP A 196 18.22 -6.60 -4.50
CA ASP A 196 17.53 -6.51 -5.78
C ASP A 196 16.00 -6.49 -5.53
N PRO A 197 15.22 -5.79 -6.37
CA PRO A 197 13.77 -5.79 -6.24
C PRO A 197 13.16 -7.19 -6.36
N GLY A 198 12.27 -7.53 -5.44
CA GLY A 198 11.48 -8.75 -5.50
C GLY A 198 10.42 -8.68 -6.60
N LEU A 199 10.26 -9.77 -7.35
CA LEU A 199 9.24 -9.89 -8.40
C LEU A 199 8.16 -10.88 -7.98
N LEU A 200 6.96 -10.38 -7.75
CA LEU A 200 5.77 -11.15 -7.41
C LEU A 200 4.84 -11.21 -8.62
N VAL A 201 4.46 -12.41 -9.05
CA VAL A 201 3.58 -12.58 -10.20
C VAL A 201 2.25 -13.21 -9.77
N GLY A 202 1.16 -12.53 -10.15
CA GLY A 202 -0.20 -12.98 -9.93
C GLY A 202 -0.96 -13.10 -11.26
N LYS A 203 -1.76 -14.16 -11.39
CA LYS A 203 -2.72 -14.33 -12.49
C LYS A 203 -4.12 -14.10 -11.95
N LEU A 204 -4.78 -13.05 -12.41
CA LEU A 204 -6.00 -12.55 -11.81
C LEU A 204 -7.17 -12.68 -12.78
N THR A 205 -8.37 -12.83 -12.23
CA THR A 205 -9.63 -12.75 -12.99
C THR A 205 -10.28 -11.36 -12.89
N GLN A 206 -9.80 -10.53 -11.97
CA GLN A 206 -10.28 -9.18 -11.73
C GLN A 206 -9.22 -8.34 -11.02
N PHE A 207 -9.35 -7.02 -11.12
CA PHE A 207 -8.54 -6.06 -10.38
C PHE A 207 -9.48 -4.98 -9.77
N PRO A 208 -9.36 -4.62 -8.48
CA PRO A 208 -8.40 -5.13 -7.50
C PRO A 208 -8.53 -6.65 -7.25
N PRO A 209 -7.43 -7.32 -6.84
CA PRO A 209 -7.45 -8.75 -6.54
C PRO A 209 -8.48 -9.11 -5.46
N ARG A 210 -8.93 -10.36 -5.38
CA ARG A 210 -9.85 -10.84 -4.33
C ARG A 210 -9.29 -12.04 -3.56
N GLY A 211 -8.13 -11.83 -2.96
CA GLY A 211 -7.38 -12.88 -2.27
C GLY A 211 -6.58 -13.75 -3.24
N ASP A 212 -6.31 -13.25 -4.44
CA ASP A 212 -5.49 -13.93 -5.44
C ASP A 212 -4.06 -14.12 -4.93
N LEU A 213 -3.47 -15.26 -5.26
CA LEU A 213 -2.13 -15.64 -4.84
C LEU A 213 -1.09 -15.07 -5.79
N TYR A 214 -0.06 -14.46 -5.22
CA TYR A 214 1.15 -14.03 -5.91
C TYR A 214 2.30 -14.93 -5.49
N GLN A 215 3.15 -15.25 -6.48
CA GLN A 215 4.33 -16.07 -6.27
C GLN A 215 5.57 -15.25 -6.53
N LEU A 216 6.53 -15.39 -5.63
CA LEU A 216 7.86 -14.83 -5.78
C LEU A 216 8.61 -15.58 -6.87
N GLN A 217 9.12 -14.85 -7.87
CA GLN A 217 9.88 -15.43 -8.98
C GLN A 217 11.29 -15.83 -8.57
N ASN A 218 11.96 -14.99 -7.78
CA ASN A 218 13.31 -15.21 -7.29
C ASN A 218 13.38 -14.87 -5.80
N PRO A 219 14.18 -15.59 -4.99
CA PRO A 219 14.44 -15.22 -3.61
C PRO A 219 14.84 -13.75 -3.46
N ILE A 220 14.41 -13.11 -2.39
CA ILE A 220 14.79 -11.72 -2.10
C ILE A 220 15.91 -11.73 -1.08
N ASP A 221 17.08 -11.28 -1.51
CA ASP A 221 18.22 -11.08 -0.62
C ASP A 221 18.15 -9.73 0.08
N LEU A 222 18.44 -9.76 1.37
CA LEU A 222 18.38 -8.63 2.28
C LEU A 222 19.78 -8.40 2.87
N VAL A 223 20.26 -7.17 2.71
CA VAL A 223 21.62 -6.74 3.06
C VAL A 223 21.57 -5.59 4.04
N LEU A 224 22.69 -5.32 4.71
CA LEU A 224 22.82 -4.10 5.50
C LEU A 224 23.02 -2.91 4.55
N PRO A 225 22.40 -1.74 4.81
CA PRO A 225 22.65 -0.54 4.00
C PRO A 225 24.14 -0.16 3.93
N ASP A 226 24.88 -0.38 5.01
CA ASP A 226 26.32 -0.06 5.12
C ASP A 226 27.24 -1.18 4.62
N ASP A 227 26.71 -2.39 4.38
CA ASP A 227 27.46 -3.55 3.87
C ASP A 227 26.59 -4.32 2.84
N PRO A 228 26.49 -3.80 1.60
CA PRO A 228 25.60 -4.35 0.57
C PRO A 228 26.13 -5.65 -0.07
N ASP A 229 27.40 -6.00 0.16
CA ASP A 229 28.02 -7.20 -0.41
C ASP A 229 27.68 -8.45 0.39
N THR A 230 27.26 -8.29 1.65
CA THR A 230 26.94 -9.39 2.55
C THR A 230 25.42 -9.60 2.70
N THR A 231 24.90 -10.68 2.13
CA THR A 231 23.51 -11.11 2.40
C THR A 231 23.37 -11.56 3.85
N ILE A 232 22.45 -10.93 4.59
CA ILE A 232 22.15 -11.26 5.99
C ILE A 232 20.94 -12.16 6.09
N ALA A 233 19.91 -11.87 5.28
CA ALA A 233 18.69 -12.65 5.25
C ALA A 233 18.20 -12.85 3.81
N THR A 234 17.42 -13.90 3.58
CA THR A 234 16.83 -14.23 2.29
C THR A 234 15.39 -14.68 2.50
N ILE A 235 14.44 -14.02 1.83
CA ILE A 235 13.06 -14.53 1.71
C ILE A 235 13.05 -15.52 0.55
N GLN A 236 13.00 -16.81 0.85
CA GLN A 236 13.13 -17.85 -0.18
C GLN A 236 11.87 -17.96 -1.05
N LYS A 237 10.70 -17.77 -0.43
CA LYS A 237 9.39 -17.79 -1.07
C LYS A 237 8.52 -16.77 -0.37
N PHE A 238 7.59 -16.15 -1.09
CA PHE A 238 6.65 -15.18 -0.52
C PHE A 238 5.24 -15.42 -1.07
N PRO A 239 4.53 -16.46 -0.60
CA PRO A 239 3.20 -16.81 -1.09
C PRO A 239 2.16 -15.84 -0.51
N VAL A 240 2.06 -14.66 -1.10
CA VAL A 240 1.19 -13.60 -0.61
C VAL A 240 -0.17 -13.63 -1.31
N LYS A 241 -1.23 -13.68 -0.52
CA LYS A 241 -2.60 -13.40 -0.97
C LYS A 241 -2.83 -11.90 -0.90
N VAL A 242 -3.29 -11.33 -2.00
CA VAL A 242 -3.60 -9.91 -2.11
C VAL A 242 -5.10 -9.74 -2.34
N GLY A 243 -5.75 -8.84 -1.61
CA GLY A 243 -7.17 -8.55 -1.77
C GLY A 243 -7.45 -7.05 -1.68
N GLY A 244 -8.21 -6.49 -2.63
CA GLY A 244 -8.66 -5.10 -2.56
C GLY A 244 -9.51 -4.84 -1.33
N LEU A 245 -9.37 -3.63 -0.77
CA LEU A 245 -10.08 -3.13 0.40
C LEU A 245 -11.27 -2.25 0.02
#